data_AF-A0A6J4SH76-F1
#
_entry.id   AF-A0A6J4SH76-F1
#
_cell.length_a   1.000
_cell.length_b   1.000
_cell.length_c   1.000
_cell.angle_alpha   90.00
_cell.angle_beta   90.00
_cell.angle_gamma   90.00
#
_symmetry.space_group_name_H-M   'P 1'
#
loop_
_entity.id
_entity.type
_entity.pdbx_description
1 polymer ?
#
loop_
_entity_poly.entity_id
_entity_poly.type
_entity_poly.pdbx_seq_one_letter_code
_entity_poly.pdbx_strand_id
1 'polypeptide(L)'
;MADLSRLAEGFSFADFGRAPARFDLHELEGLNARIVHGLPWEAVADRLPAGMDRAAWEAIRPNLARVAEAADWWAVVEGSVAPPEVFGDDDRAFLLFAADEAGGIDWAGDPWGALTDALKATGRKGRALFLPLRLALTGREHGPDMRALLPLIGRERAVERLRAAAGAEAGAVA
;
A
#
# COMPACT_ATOMS: atom_id res chain seq x y z
N MET A 1 10.17 6.88 19.60
CA MET A 1 9.34 5.72 19.95
C MET A 1 8.66 6.03 21.28
N ALA A 2 7.37 5.74 21.44
CA ALA A 2 6.72 5.87 22.74
C ALA A 2 7.37 4.86 23.70
N ASP A 3 7.98 5.36 24.77
CA ASP A 3 8.73 4.58 25.74
C ASP A 3 8.15 4.85 27.12
N LEU A 4 7.68 3.79 27.78
CA LEU A 4 7.08 3.87 29.11
C LEU A 4 8.08 4.43 30.13
N SER A 5 9.38 4.18 29.96
CA SER A 5 10.42 4.73 30.83
C SER A 5 10.49 6.25 30.73
N ARG A 6 10.42 6.81 29.52
CA ARG A 6 10.36 8.27 29.32
C ARG A 6 9.09 8.90 29.88
N LEU A 7 7.96 8.19 29.79
CA LEU A 7 6.71 8.66 30.41
C LEU A 7 6.81 8.66 31.94
N ALA A 8 7.48 7.65 32.51
CA ALA A 8 7.70 7.58 33.96
C ALA A 8 8.65 8.69 34.45
N GLU A 9 9.69 9.03 33.69
CA GLU A 9 10.61 10.13 34.02
C GLU A 9 9.92 11.50 34.09
N GLY A 10 8.92 11.73 33.24
CA GLY A 10 8.13 12.97 33.21
C GLY A 10 6.89 12.96 34.10
N PHE A 11 6.65 11.89 34.87
CA PHE A 11 5.44 11.77 35.68
C PHE A 11 5.52 12.59 36.96
N SER A 12 4.52 13.45 37.20
CA SER A 12 4.40 14.21 38.44
C SER A 12 2.93 14.37 38.85
N PHE A 13 2.63 14.17 40.14
CA PHE A 13 1.30 14.45 40.69
C PHE A 13 0.92 15.94 40.61
N ALA A 14 1.90 16.84 40.46
CA ALA A 14 1.65 18.27 40.33
C ALA A 14 0.99 18.65 38.99
N ASP A 15 1.16 17.83 37.95
CA ASP A 15 0.65 18.10 36.60
C ASP A 15 -0.80 17.60 36.40
N PHE A 16 -1.39 16.98 37.43
CA PHE A 16 -2.76 16.48 37.37
C PHE A 16 -3.78 17.62 37.50
N GLY A 17 -4.55 17.82 36.42
CA GLY A 17 -5.73 18.69 36.43
C GLY A 17 -6.89 18.09 37.24
N ARG A 18 -7.74 18.96 37.80
CA ARG A 18 -8.95 18.54 38.54
C ARG A 18 -10.12 18.13 37.64
N ALA A 19 -10.06 18.49 36.35
CA ALA A 19 -11.10 18.15 35.38
C ALA A 19 -11.05 16.65 35.05
N PRO A 20 -12.21 16.00 34.82
CA PRO A 20 -12.25 14.59 34.42
C PRO A 20 -11.57 14.41 33.04
N ALA A 21 -10.76 13.37 32.91
CA ALA A 21 -10.16 13.01 31.64
C ALA A 21 -11.26 12.63 30.63
N ARG A 22 -11.23 13.24 29.45
CA ARG A 22 -12.11 12.89 28.34
C ARG A 22 -11.41 11.85 27.49
N PHE A 23 -12.08 10.72 27.28
CA PHE A 23 -11.64 9.74 26.29
C PHE A 23 -12.08 10.20 24.89
N ASP A 24 -11.17 10.10 23.93
CA ASP A 24 -11.45 10.34 22.52
C ASP A 24 -10.87 9.20 21.68
N LEU A 25 -11.74 8.50 20.94
CA LEU A 25 -11.35 7.34 20.15
C LEU A 25 -10.43 7.73 18.98
N HIS A 26 -10.66 8.90 18.38
CA HIS A 26 -9.87 9.36 17.25
C HIS A 26 -8.44 9.72 17.67
N GLU A 27 -8.29 10.34 18.84
CA GLU A 27 -6.96 10.60 19.42
C GLU A 27 -6.22 9.29 19.72
N LEU A 28 -6.92 8.29 20.24
CA LEU A 28 -6.36 6.96 20.49
C LEU A 28 -5.89 6.28 19.19
N GLU A 29 -6.72 6.29 18.14
CA GLU A 29 -6.37 5.73 16.84
C GLU A 29 -5.14 6.43 16.23
N GLY A 30 -5.10 7.76 16.28
CA GLY A 30 -3.95 8.54 15.81
C GLY A 30 -2.68 8.29 16.62
N LEU A 31 -2.78 8.09 17.93
CA LEU A 31 -1.67 7.66 18.77
C LEU A 31 -1.20 6.24 18.40
N ASN A 32 -2.13 5.30 18.21
CA ASN A 32 -1.81 3.93 17.88
C ASN A 32 -1.10 3.83 16.53
N ALA A 33 -1.57 4.54 15.50
CA ALA A 33 -0.90 4.63 14.20
C ALA A 33 0.56 5.10 14.35
N ARG A 34 0.81 6.19 15.09
CA ARG A 34 2.17 6.70 15.34
C ARG A 34 3.07 5.68 16.03
N ILE A 35 2.51 4.88 16.95
CA ILE A 35 3.24 3.78 17.60
C ILE A 35 3.57 2.70 16.57
N VAL A 36 2.56 2.22 15.82
CA VAL A 36 2.68 1.17 14.81
C VAL A 36 3.72 1.52 13.74
N HIS A 37 3.70 2.76 13.25
CA HIS A 37 4.65 3.25 12.24
C HIS A 37 6.11 3.19 12.74
N GLY A 38 6.33 3.26 14.05
CA GLY A 38 7.64 3.19 14.69
C GLY A 38 8.05 1.78 15.12
N LEU A 39 7.19 0.76 15.01
CA LEU A 39 7.53 -0.59 15.44
C LEU A 39 8.54 -1.24 14.48
N PRO A 40 9.68 -1.74 14.99
CA PRO A 40 10.60 -2.54 14.18
C PRO A 40 9.95 -3.88 13.83
N TRP A 41 10.37 -4.48 12.71
CA TRP A 41 9.81 -5.75 12.23
C TRP A 41 9.94 -6.86 13.29
N GLU A 42 11.05 -6.89 14.03
CA GLU A 42 11.32 -7.86 15.10
C GLU A 42 10.26 -7.85 16.21
N ALA A 43 9.63 -6.70 16.46
CA ALA A 43 8.61 -6.56 17.50
C ALA A 43 7.21 -7.00 17.03
N VAL A 44 7.04 -7.27 15.74
CA VAL A 44 5.74 -7.62 15.14
C VAL A 44 5.78 -8.93 14.35
N ALA A 45 6.96 -9.49 14.07
CA ALA A 45 7.16 -10.60 13.15
C ALA A 45 6.28 -11.82 13.46
N ASP A 46 6.03 -12.10 14.74
CA ASP A 46 5.16 -13.18 15.23
C ASP A 46 3.66 -12.96 14.96
N ARG A 47 3.27 -11.72 14.66
CA ARG A 47 1.89 -11.30 14.37
C ARG A 47 1.65 -11.00 12.89
N LEU A 48 2.69 -11.00 12.06
CA LEU A 48 2.57 -10.71 10.64
C LEU A 48 2.14 -11.96 9.86
N PRO A 49 1.47 -11.78 8.69
CA PRO A 49 1.20 -12.88 7.78
C PRO A 49 2.47 -13.62 7.35
N ALA A 50 2.32 -14.91 7.04
CA ALA A 50 3.42 -15.69 6.49
C ALA A 50 3.98 -15.07 5.20
N GLY A 51 5.31 -15.01 5.09
CA GLY A 51 6.01 -14.43 3.95
C GLY A 51 6.26 -12.92 4.04
N MET A 52 5.63 -12.21 4.98
CA MET A 52 5.83 -10.77 5.15
C MET A 52 7.16 -10.47 5.87
N ASP A 53 8.18 -10.14 5.08
CA ASP A 53 9.51 -9.81 5.58
C ASP A 53 9.63 -8.35 6.09
N ARG A 54 10.85 -7.98 6.49
CA ARG A 54 11.14 -6.62 6.97
C ARG A 54 10.83 -5.55 5.92
N ALA A 55 11.19 -5.79 4.66
CA ALA A 55 10.99 -4.82 3.60
C ALA A 55 9.50 -4.57 3.35
N ALA A 56 8.70 -5.64 3.31
CA ALA A 56 7.25 -5.56 3.20
C ALA A 56 6.62 -4.80 4.38
N TRP A 57 7.03 -5.10 5.60
CA TRP A 57 6.56 -4.37 6.79
C TRP A 57 6.91 -2.88 6.72
N GLU A 58 8.14 -2.54 6.37
CA GLU A 58 8.58 -1.13 6.29
C GLU A 58 7.85 -0.35 5.20
N ALA A 59 7.52 -0.99 4.08
CA ALA A 59 6.74 -0.39 2.99
C ALA A 59 5.28 -0.12 3.39
N ILE A 60 4.67 -1.03 4.15
CA ILE A 60 3.22 -0.98 4.45
C ILE A 60 2.93 -0.24 5.76
N ARG A 61 3.76 -0.41 6.80
CA ARG A 61 3.52 0.14 8.15
C ARG A 61 3.19 1.64 8.23
N PRO A 62 3.68 2.55 7.35
CA PRO A 62 3.33 3.97 7.43
C PRO A 62 1.86 4.27 7.14
N ASN A 63 1.08 3.27 6.73
CA ASN A 63 -0.34 3.37 6.36
C ASN A 63 -1.24 2.56 7.30
N LEU A 64 -0.69 2.01 8.40
CA LEU A 64 -1.42 1.13 9.30
C LEU A 64 -1.79 1.85 10.59
N ALA A 65 -3.07 1.85 10.92
CA ALA A 65 -3.52 2.22 12.25
C ALA A 65 -3.29 1.08 13.24
N ARG A 66 -3.36 -0.19 12.81
CA ARG A 66 -3.18 -1.39 13.65
C ARG A 66 -2.29 -2.42 12.95
N VAL A 67 -1.49 -3.16 13.72
CA VAL A 67 -0.63 -4.25 13.16
C VAL A 67 -1.46 -5.29 12.39
N ALA A 68 -2.69 -5.59 12.85
CA ALA A 68 -3.57 -6.55 12.20
C ALA A 68 -3.96 -6.16 10.76
N GLU A 69 -3.99 -4.86 10.43
CA GLU A 69 -4.30 -4.36 9.08
C GLU A 69 -3.19 -4.72 8.06
N ALA A 70 -2.03 -5.18 8.53
CA ALA A 70 -0.99 -5.73 7.66
C ALA A 70 -1.49 -6.95 6.87
N ALA A 71 -2.38 -7.76 7.45
CA ALA A 71 -2.97 -8.91 6.76
C ALA A 71 -3.81 -8.48 5.55
N ASP A 72 -4.58 -7.40 5.66
CA ASP A 72 -5.41 -6.89 4.58
C ASP A 72 -4.56 -6.37 3.41
N TRP A 73 -3.43 -5.73 3.71
CA TRP A 73 -2.49 -5.28 2.68
C TRP A 73 -1.67 -6.41 2.10
N TRP A 74 -1.30 -7.40 2.90
CA TRP A 74 -0.59 -8.59 2.42
C TRP A 74 -1.47 -9.42 1.47
N ALA A 75 -2.76 -9.53 1.75
CA ALA A 75 -3.72 -10.11 0.82
C ALA A 75 -3.79 -9.35 -0.51
N VAL A 76 -3.62 -8.02 -0.51
CA VAL A 76 -3.51 -7.22 -1.74
C VAL A 76 -2.17 -7.42 -2.43
N VAL A 77 -1.08 -7.68 -1.71
CA VAL A 77 0.23 -7.98 -2.32
C VAL A 77 0.20 -9.35 -2.99
N GLU A 78 -0.17 -10.40 -2.26
CA GLU A 78 -0.05 -11.79 -2.70
C GLU A 78 -1.28 -12.35 -3.43
N GLY A 79 -2.47 -11.81 -3.15
CA GLY A 79 -3.73 -12.36 -3.64
C GLY A 79 -4.17 -11.85 -5.01
N SER A 80 -5.29 -12.37 -5.50
CA SER A 80 -6.00 -11.78 -6.65
C SER A 80 -6.78 -10.54 -6.21
N VAL A 81 -6.75 -9.48 -7.01
CA VAL A 81 -7.53 -8.27 -6.78
C VAL A 81 -8.66 -8.22 -7.79
N ALA A 82 -9.91 -8.14 -7.32
CA ALA A 82 -11.04 -7.88 -8.20
C ALA A 82 -11.00 -6.40 -8.64
N PRO A 83 -11.12 -6.10 -9.94
CA PRO A 83 -11.19 -4.72 -10.41
C PRO A 83 -12.45 -4.06 -9.83
N PRO A 84 -12.31 -2.98 -9.03
CA PRO A 84 -13.37 -2.49 -8.15
C PRO A 84 -14.50 -1.74 -8.90
N GLU A 85 -14.30 -1.34 -10.15
CA GLU A 85 -15.30 -0.71 -11.01
C GLU A 85 -15.05 -1.11 -12.48
N VAL A 86 -16.10 -1.10 -13.30
CA VAL A 86 -15.96 -1.26 -14.74
C VAL A 86 -15.28 0.00 -15.29
N PHE A 87 -13.97 -0.08 -15.54
CA PHE A 87 -13.20 1.00 -16.18
C PHE A 87 -13.87 1.46 -17.48
N GLY A 88 -13.87 2.77 -17.77
CA GLY A 88 -14.31 3.26 -19.08
C GLY A 88 -13.39 2.78 -20.21
N ASP A 89 -13.83 2.86 -21.47
CA ASP A 89 -13.04 2.36 -22.61
C ASP A 89 -11.67 3.03 -22.72
N ASP A 90 -11.60 4.34 -22.46
CA ASP A 90 -10.34 5.09 -22.42
C ASP A 90 -9.40 4.57 -21.32
N ASP A 91 -9.93 4.18 -20.16
CA ASP A 91 -9.15 3.62 -19.06
C ASP A 91 -8.73 2.19 -19.35
N ARG A 92 -9.57 1.38 -20.00
CA ARG A 92 -9.19 0.03 -20.44
C ARG A 92 -8.04 0.07 -21.44
N ALA A 93 -8.11 0.94 -22.45
CA ALA A 93 -7.02 1.11 -23.41
C ALA A 93 -5.72 1.57 -22.73
N PHE A 94 -5.83 2.50 -21.77
CA PHE A 94 -4.69 2.94 -20.97
C PHE A 94 -4.09 1.82 -20.12
N LEU A 95 -4.91 1.00 -19.46
CA LEU A 95 -4.47 -0.11 -18.62
C LEU A 95 -3.86 -1.25 -19.43
N LEU A 96 -4.36 -1.51 -20.64
CA LEU A 96 -3.77 -2.46 -21.56
C LEU A 96 -2.35 -2.01 -21.97
N PHE A 97 -2.21 -0.74 -22.36
CA PHE A 97 -0.90 -0.16 -22.65
C PHE A 97 0.04 -0.23 -21.42
N ALA A 98 -0.47 0.06 -20.22
CA ALA A 98 0.30 -0.07 -18.99
C ALA A 98 0.76 -1.52 -18.72
N ALA A 99 -0.06 -2.51 -19.05
CA ALA A 99 0.32 -3.91 -18.90
C ALA A 99 1.48 -4.29 -19.83
N ASP A 100 1.46 -3.81 -21.07
CA ASP A 100 2.52 -4.09 -22.04
C ASP A 100 3.83 -3.41 -21.65
N GLU A 101 3.79 -2.14 -21.23
CA GLU A 101 4.96 -1.43 -20.69
C GLU A 101 5.51 -2.13 -19.43
N ALA A 102 4.63 -2.51 -18.49
CA ALA A 102 5.02 -3.26 -17.29
C ALA A 102 5.70 -4.59 -17.64
N GLY A 103 5.34 -5.21 -18.76
CA GLY A 103 6.00 -6.41 -19.27
C GLY A 103 7.43 -6.18 -19.79
N GLY A 104 7.74 -4.98 -20.27
CA GLY A 104 9.00 -4.62 -20.92
C GLY A 104 10.00 -3.82 -20.06
N ILE A 105 9.56 -3.22 -18.96
CA ILE A 105 10.44 -2.43 -18.08
C ILE A 105 11.42 -3.31 -17.27
N ASP A 106 12.47 -2.67 -16.73
CA ASP A 106 13.36 -3.28 -15.74
C ASP A 106 12.72 -3.26 -14.35
N TRP A 107 12.56 -4.44 -13.75
CA TRP A 107 12.00 -4.63 -12.41
C TRP A 107 13.04 -4.70 -11.30
N ALA A 108 14.34 -4.73 -11.62
CA ALA A 108 15.40 -4.77 -10.62
C ALA A 108 15.63 -3.41 -9.92
N GLY A 109 15.23 -2.31 -10.57
CA GLY A 109 15.35 -0.95 -10.06
C GLY A 109 14.05 -0.42 -9.43
N ASP A 110 13.56 0.69 -9.96
CA ASP A 110 12.29 1.31 -9.56
C ASP A 110 11.21 1.05 -10.63
N PRO A 111 10.47 -0.08 -10.55
CA PRO A 111 9.47 -0.43 -11.56
C PRO A 111 8.33 0.58 -11.61
N TRP A 112 7.99 1.25 -10.51
CA TRP A 112 6.93 2.25 -10.50
C TRP A 112 7.33 3.51 -11.25
N GLY A 113 8.56 4.00 -11.01
CA GLY A 113 9.13 5.10 -11.79
C GLY A 113 9.20 4.77 -13.26
N ALA A 114 9.79 3.61 -13.62
CA ALA A 114 9.92 3.18 -15.01
C ALA A 114 8.55 3.08 -15.72
N LEU A 115 7.56 2.44 -15.10
CA LEU A 115 6.21 2.32 -15.64
C LEU A 115 5.56 3.69 -15.83
N THR A 116 5.55 4.53 -14.79
CA THR A 116 4.87 5.83 -14.86
C THR A 116 5.56 6.81 -15.80
N ASP A 117 6.87 6.70 -16.00
CA ASP A 117 7.63 7.46 -16.98
C ASP A 117 7.27 7.05 -18.41
N ALA A 118 7.19 5.75 -18.72
CA ALA A 118 6.75 5.25 -20.02
C ALA A 118 5.32 5.70 -20.35
N LEU A 119 4.43 5.66 -19.35
CA LEU A 119 3.03 6.06 -19.49
C LEU A 119 2.80 7.55 -19.73
N LYS A 120 3.81 8.42 -19.57
CA LYS A 120 3.70 9.85 -19.91
C LYS A 120 3.38 10.08 -21.39
N ALA A 121 3.75 9.15 -22.27
CA ALA A 121 3.45 9.22 -23.70
C ALA A 121 1.94 9.26 -24.00
N THR A 122 1.11 8.79 -23.07
CA THR A 122 -0.36 8.84 -23.18
C THR A 122 -0.94 10.25 -22.96
N GLY A 123 -0.12 11.20 -22.50
CA GLY A 123 -0.55 12.56 -22.13
C GLY A 123 -1.29 12.65 -20.79
N ARG A 124 -1.62 11.53 -20.14
CA ARG A 124 -2.27 11.51 -18.83
C ARG A 124 -1.33 12.00 -17.72
N LYS A 125 -1.88 12.74 -16.76
CA LYS A 125 -1.15 13.33 -15.62
C LYS A 125 -2.00 13.31 -14.35
N GLY A 126 -1.35 13.43 -13.18
CA GLY A 126 -2.03 13.54 -11.90
C GLY A 126 -3.00 12.38 -11.64
N ARG A 127 -4.22 12.68 -11.19
CA ARG A 127 -5.24 11.65 -10.87
C ARG A 127 -5.55 10.75 -12.08
N ALA A 128 -5.58 11.29 -13.30
CA ALA A 128 -5.90 10.52 -14.52
C ALA A 128 -4.80 9.51 -14.90
N LEU A 129 -3.56 9.69 -14.42
CA LEU A 129 -2.47 8.74 -14.60
C LEU A 129 -2.45 7.73 -13.44
N PHE A 130 -2.48 8.21 -12.20
CA PHE A 130 -2.18 7.37 -11.04
C PHE A 130 -3.37 6.60 -10.48
N LEU A 131 -4.59 7.16 -10.53
CA LEU A 131 -5.75 6.51 -9.93
C LEU A 131 -6.11 5.20 -10.67
N PRO A 132 -6.21 5.16 -12.02
CA PRO A 132 -6.56 3.91 -12.69
C PRO A 132 -5.51 2.83 -12.46
N LEU A 133 -4.21 3.18 -12.46
CA LEU A 133 -3.13 2.25 -12.14
C LEU A 133 -3.27 1.68 -10.72
N ARG A 134 -3.51 2.53 -9.72
CA ARG A 134 -3.67 2.09 -8.35
C ARG A 134 -4.87 1.17 -8.19
N LEU A 135 -6.02 1.53 -8.77
CA LEU A 135 -7.23 0.71 -8.72
C LEU A 135 -7.01 -0.64 -9.40
N ALA A 136 -6.38 -0.67 -10.58
CA ALA A 136 -6.07 -1.92 -11.26
C ALA A 136 -5.10 -2.79 -10.45
N LEU A 137 -4.06 -2.19 -9.88
CA LEU A 137 -3.02 -2.92 -9.15
C LEU A 137 -3.42 -3.34 -7.74
N THR A 138 -4.34 -2.64 -7.08
CA THR A 138 -4.60 -2.82 -5.64
C THR A 138 -6.07 -2.95 -5.27
N GLY A 139 -6.98 -2.55 -6.16
CA GLY A 139 -8.42 -2.53 -5.91
C GLY A 139 -8.87 -1.43 -4.94
N ARG A 140 -7.97 -0.50 -4.58
CA ARG A 140 -8.21 0.54 -3.56
C ARG A 140 -7.83 1.92 -4.08
N GLU A 141 -8.63 2.94 -3.79
CA GLU A 141 -8.30 4.33 -4.15
C GLU A 141 -7.13 4.92 -3.33
N HIS A 142 -6.95 4.40 -2.11
CA HIS A 142 -5.97 4.88 -1.15
C HIS A 142 -5.16 3.72 -0.59
N GLY A 143 -3.97 4.02 -0.07
CA GLY A 143 -3.09 3.03 0.53
C GLY A 143 -1.61 3.40 0.46
N PRO A 144 -0.72 2.43 0.70
CA PRO A 144 0.72 2.59 0.64
C PRO A 144 1.21 3.22 -0.65
N ASP A 145 2.39 3.81 -0.58
CA ASP A 145 3.11 4.34 -1.73
C ASP A 145 3.27 3.24 -2.78
N MET A 146 2.82 3.50 -4.01
CA MET A 146 2.93 2.54 -5.12
C MET A 146 4.39 2.25 -5.49
N ARG A 147 5.32 3.19 -5.24
CA ARG A 147 6.76 2.98 -5.42
C ARG A 147 7.30 1.90 -4.49
N ALA A 148 6.74 1.78 -3.28
CA ALA A 148 7.10 0.74 -2.33
C ALA A 148 6.26 -0.54 -2.52
N LEU A 149 5.01 -0.41 -2.97
CA LEU A 149 4.08 -1.53 -3.09
C LEU A 149 4.25 -2.34 -4.38
N LEU A 150 4.51 -1.69 -5.51
CA LEU A 150 4.63 -2.38 -6.80
C LEU A 150 5.75 -3.44 -6.82
N PRO A 151 6.96 -3.19 -6.27
CA PRO A 151 7.98 -4.22 -6.16
C PRO A 151 7.54 -5.45 -5.36
N LEU A 152 6.70 -5.26 -4.32
CA LEU A 152 6.17 -6.37 -3.52
C LEU A 152 5.13 -7.19 -4.29
N ILE A 153 4.29 -6.54 -5.09
CA ILE A 153 3.29 -7.22 -5.94
C ILE A 153 3.99 -8.12 -6.97
N GLY A 154 5.11 -7.65 -7.52
CA GLY A 154 5.90 -8.35 -8.51
C GLY A 154 5.37 -8.22 -9.95
N ARG A 155 6.22 -8.53 -10.92
CA ARG A 155 5.97 -8.30 -12.35
C ARG A 155 4.77 -9.07 -12.87
N GLU A 156 4.77 -10.37 -12.65
CA GLU A 156 3.79 -11.29 -13.23
C GLU A 156 2.38 -10.90 -12.79
N ARG A 157 2.22 -10.66 -11.48
CA ARG A 157 0.94 -10.29 -10.87
C ARG A 157 0.51 -8.88 -11.25
N ALA A 158 1.43 -7.93 -11.36
CA ALA A 158 1.10 -6.58 -11.81
C ALA A 158 0.58 -6.58 -13.26
N VAL A 159 1.25 -7.29 -14.17
CA VAL A 159 0.82 -7.43 -15.57
C VAL A 159 -0.53 -8.12 -15.65
N GLU A 160 -0.73 -9.22 -14.91
CA GLU A 160 -2.02 -9.92 -14.85
C GLU A 160 -3.15 -9.00 -14.40
N ARG A 161 -2.96 -8.25 -13.31
CA ARG A 161 -3.94 -7.31 -12.77
C ARG A 161 -4.28 -6.19 -13.77
N LEU A 162 -3.27 -5.62 -14.43
CA LEU A 162 -3.47 -4.56 -15.43
C LEU A 162 -4.26 -5.09 -16.64
N ARG A 163 -3.96 -6.29 -17.13
CA ARG A 163 -4.72 -6.93 -18.23
C ARG A 163 -6.14 -7.25 -17.84
N ALA A 164 -6.35 -7.84 -16.66
CA ALA A 164 -7.68 -8.15 -16.15
C ALA A 164 -8.53 -6.88 -16.01
N ALA A 165 -7.95 -5.79 -15.49
CA ALA A 165 -8.60 -4.50 -15.37
C ALA A 165 -8.92 -3.86 -16.74
N ALA A 166 -8.09 -4.09 -17.75
CA ALA A 166 -8.36 -3.69 -19.13
C ALA A 166 -9.48 -4.53 -19.80
N GLY A 167 -9.93 -5.61 -19.18
CA GLY A 167 -10.88 -6.56 -19.77
C GLY A 167 -10.24 -7.48 -20.82
N ALA A 168 -8.90 -7.57 -20.83
CA ALA A 168 -8.19 -8.56 -21.64
C ALA A 168 -8.19 -9.91 -20.91
N GLU A 169 -8.64 -10.97 -21.57
CA GLU A 169 -8.50 -12.32 -21.04
C GLU A 169 -7.02 -12.63 -20.81
N ALA A 170 -6.69 -13.32 -19.71
CA ALA A 170 -5.35 -13.82 -19.49
C ALA A 170 -5.03 -14.78 -20.63
N GLY A 171 -4.23 -14.31 -21.61
CA GLY A 171 -3.83 -15.10 -22.75
C GLY A 171 -3.29 -16.43 -22.27
N ALA A 172 -3.96 -17.52 -22.66
CA ALA A 172 -3.49 -18.87 -22.42
C ALA A 172 -2.06 -18.96 -22.92
N VAL A 173 -1.12 -19.11 -21.98
CA VAL A 173 0.25 -19.51 -22.32
C VAL A 173 0.12 -20.94 -22.84
N ALA A 174 0.18 -21.08 -24.16
CA ALA A 174 0.32 -22.35 -24.84
C ALA A 174 1.75 -22.88 -24.69
#